data_AF-A0A1V4S3I8-F1
#
_entry.id   AF-A0A1V4S3I8-F1
#
_cell.length_a   1.000
_cell.length_b   1.000
_cell.length_c   1.000
_cell.angle_alpha   90.00
_cell.angle_beta   90.00
_cell.angle_gamma   90.00
#
_symmetry.space_group_name_H-M   'P 1'
#
loop_
_entity.id
_entity.type
_entity.pdbx_description
1 polymer ?
#
loop_
_entity_poly.entity_id
_entity_poly.type
_entity_poly.pdbx_seq_one_letter_code
_entity_poly.pdbx_strand_id
1 'polypeptide(L)'
;TLCIYHVYDHRGLNAYQMIDSIDNECMNCFRCVQSCPKELIHKSLNPEFEAIGDGYWIPNIISKLWYQAETGKIPVSGAGYPGPFSGPGFDSMWTDMSEIVRPTRDGIHGREYISTGVDIGRKPTCLTFSRDGKLEGEVTGIINIPLPIMLRVPSFGSIAPETVKGWAMAATGPWPQNVWPPCWLFLKRWLARILKTLRALLSRL
;
A
#
# COMPACT_ATOMS: atom_id res chain seq x y z
N THR A 1 24.91 17.59 22.80
CA THR A 1 23.56 17.64 22.17
C THR A 1 22.61 16.80 23.01
N LEU A 2 21.53 17.38 23.55
CA LEU A 2 20.56 16.70 24.46
C LEU A 2 19.62 15.69 23.77
N CYS A 3 20.03 15.13 22.63
CA CYS A 3 19.19 14.19 21.87
C CYS A 3 19.22 12.80 22.54
N ILE A 4 18.06 12.33 22.99
CA ILE A 4 17.88 11.03 23.66
C ILE A 4 18.33 9.87 22.77
N TYR A 5 18.15 10.03 21.46
CA TYR A 5 18.47 9.00 20.47
C TYR A 5 19.88 9.15 19.89
N HIS A 6 20.70 10.08 20.41
CA HIS A 6 22.09 10.27 20.00
C HIS A 6 22.30 10.55 18.49
N VAL A 7 21.27 10.97 17.76
CA VAL A 7 21.29 11.13 16.28
C VAL A 7 22.39 12.06 15.79
N TYR A 8 22.72 13.09 16.57
CA TYR A 8 23.81 14.01 16.22
C TYR A 8 25.20 13.38 16.34
N ASP A 9 25.37 12.33 17.15
CA ASP A 9 26.67 11.71 17.43
C ASP A 9 27.10 10.76 16.29
N HIS A 10 26.12 10.18 15.57
CA HIS A 10 26.34 9.31 14.41
C HIS A 10 25.90 9.94 13.09
N ARG A 11 25.72 11.26 13.08
CA ARG A 11 25.32 12.02 11.89
C ARG A 11 26.31 11.78 10.75
N GLY A 12 25.80 11.29 9.63
CA GLY A 12 26.58 11.03 8.42
C GLY A 12 25.89 11.60 7.19
N LEU A 13 26.67 12.01 6.20
CA LEU A 13 26.16 12.38 4.88
C LEU A 13 26.29 11.17 3.94
N ASN A 14 25.18 10.71 3.38
CA ASN A 14 25.21 9.68 2.36
C ASN A 14 25.63 10.32 1.03
N ALA A 15 26.89 10.11 0.61
CA ALA A 15 27.45 10.72 -0.58
C ALA A 15 26.69 10.38 -1.89
N TYR A 16 26.01 9.24 -1.96
CA TYR A 16 25.25 8.85 -3.15
C TYR A 16 23.89 9.50 -3.24
N GLN A 17 23.25 9.75 -2.10
CA GLN A 17 21.92 10.32 -2.06
C GLN A 17 21.93 11.81 -1.74
N MET A 18 23.07 12.35 -1.29
CA MET A 18 23.22 13.69 -0.75
C MET A 18 22.19 13.98 0.36
N ILE A 19 21.86 12.95 1.14
CA ILE A 19 20.91 13.01 2.26
C ILE A 19 21.68 12.90 3.57
N ASP A 20 21.27 13.71 4.54
CA ASP A 20 21.76 13.66 5.90
C ASP A 20 21.06 12.54 6.68
N SER A 21 21.83 11.75 7.45
CA SER A 21 21.27 10.65 8.23
C SER A 21 20.22 11.13 9.25
N ILE A 22 20.35 12.39 9.71
CA ILE A 22 19.41 13.00 10.66
C ILE A 22 17.96 13.01 10.18
N ASP A 23 17.73 13.14 8.87
CA ASP A 23 16.38 13.22 8.29
C ASP A 23 15.62 11.89 8.43
N ASN A 24 16.35 10.77 8.52
CA ASN A 24 15.77 9.43 8.63
C ASN A 24 15.84 8.85 10.05
N GLU A 25 16.80 9.30 10.85
CA GLU A 25 17.06 8.79 12.21
C GLU A 25 16.34 9.60 13.29
N CYS A 26 15.90 10.82 13.00
CA CYS A 26 15.21 11.67 13.96
C CYS A 26 13.80 11.16 14.32
N MET A 27 13.60 10.81 15.59
CA MET A 27 12.32 10.31 16.12
C MET A 27 11.33 11.41 16.57
N ASN A 28 11.55 12.68 16.18
CA ASN A 28 10.64 13.79 16.44
C ASN A 28 10.25 14.02 17.92
N CYS A 29 11.14 13.75 18.87
CA CYS A 29 10.86 13.97 20.29
C CYS A 29 10.98 15.43 20.76
N PHE A 30 11.43 16.34 19.89
CA PHE A 30 11.64 17.79 20.14
C PHE A 30 12.57 18.18 21.30
N ARG A 31 13.14 17.24 22.05
CA ARG A 31 14.02 17.52 23.20
C ARG A 31 15.23 18.38 22.84
N CYS A 32 15.87 18.10 21.70
CA CYS A 32 17.04 18.85 21.23
C CYS A 32 16.70 20.28 20.79
N VAL A 33 15.47 20.51 20.30
CA VAL A 33 14.97 21.83 19.89
C VAL A 33 14.61 22.65 21.12
N GLN A 34 13.80 22.10 22.03
CA GLN A 34 13.32 22.81 23.23
C GLN A 34 14.44 23.19 24.21
N SER A 35 15.48 22.35 24.32
CA SER A 35 16.62 22.61 25.21
C SER A 35 17.79 23.29 24.49
N CYS A 36 17.60 23.81 23.28
CA CYS A 36 18.68 24.43 22.51
C CYS A 36 19.00 25.83 23.05
N PRO A 37 20.22 26.08 23.54
CA PRO A 37 20.61 27.43 23.91
C PRO A 37 20.63 28.32 22.66
N LYS A 38 20.00 29.50 22.74
CA LYS A 38 19.88 30.48 21.66
C LYS A 38 19.14 29.97 20.40
N GLU A 39 18.31 28.94 20.52
CA GLU A 39 17.41 28.47 19.44
C GLU A 39 18.12 28.13 18.11
N LEU A 40 19.38 27.69 18.19
CA LEU A 40 20.20 27.38 17.00
C LEU A 40 19.67 26.16 16.23
N ILE A 41 19.05 25.21 16.93
CA ILE A 41 18.43 24.03 16.35
C ILE A 41 16.94 24.27 16.29
N HIS A 42 16.42 24.37 15.08
CA HIS A 42 14.98 24.44 14.81
C HIS A 42 14.60 23.32 13.84
N LYS A 43 13.31 22.97 13.86
CA LYS A 43 12.74 21.98 12.94
C LYS A 43 11.64 22.65 12.16
N SER A 44 11.82 22.76 10.86
CA SER A 44 10.81 23.24 9.92
C SER A 44 10.08 22.07 9.26
N LEU A 45 8.93 22.36 8.65
CA LEU A 45 8.31 21.45 7.71
C LEU A 45 9.14 21.43 6.42
N ASN A 46 9.20 20.28 5.76
CA ASN A 46 9.92 20.15 4.50
C ASN A 46 9.04 20.72 3.37
N PRO A 47 9.45 21.83 2.72
CA PRO A 47 8.65 22.44 1.65
C PRO A 47 8.49 21.51 0.44
N GLU A 48 9.47 20.64 0.17
CA GLU A 48 9.37 19.66 -0.91
C GLU A 48 8.28 18.64 -0.62
N PHE A 49 8.18 18.19 0.65
CA PHE A 49 7.12 17.28 1.06
C PHE A 49 5.73 17.94 0.94
N GLU A 50 5.59 19.20 1.35
CA GLU A 50 4.33 19.94 1.23
C GLU A 50 3.92 20.20 -0.23
N ALA A 51 4.89 20.33 -1.13
CA ALA A 51 4.66 20.54 -2.56
C ALA A 51 4.27 19.25 -3.31
N ILE A 52 4.35 18.07 -2.68
CA ILE A 52 4.00 16.80 -3.32
C ILE A 52 2.48 16.69 -3.52
N GLY A 53 2.08 16.33 -4.74
CA GLY A 53 0.71 15.94 -5.05
C GLY A 53 -0.14 17.08 -5.58
N ASP A 54 -1.43 17.05 -5.27
CA ASP A 54 -2.42 18.03 -5.75
C ASP A 54 -3.52 18.28 -4.70
N GLY A 55 -4.59 18.99 -5.09
CA GLY A 55 -5.68 19.34 -4.18
C GLY A 55 -6.45 18.15 -3.60
N TYR A 56 -6.40 16.98 -4.24
CA TYR A 56 -6.99 15.74 -3.75
C TYR A 56 -5.92 14.81 -3.18
N TRP A 57 -4.86 14.56 -3.94
CA TRP A 57 -3.72 13.73 -3.53
C TRP A 57 -2.76 14.53 -2.66
N ILE A 58 -3.14 14.76 -1.40
CA ILE A 58 -2.28 15.47 -0.45
C ILE A 58 -1.04 14.63 -0.05
N PRO A 59 0.07 15.26 0.39
CA PRO A 59 1.31 14.57 0.74
C PRO A 59 1.14 13.39 1.70
N ASN A 60 0.25 13.51 2.69
CA ASN A 60 -0.03 12.47 3.66
C ASN A 60 -0.67 11.22 3.03
N ILE A 61 -1.57 11.40 2.05
CA ILE A 61 -2.18 10.28 1.32
C ILE A 61 -1.11 9.56 0.52
N ILE A 62 -0.30 10.31 -0.23
CA ILE A 62 0.78 9.76 -1.07
C ILE A 62 1.79 9.00 -0.21
N SER A 63 2.25 9.58 0.90
CA SER A 63 3.19 8.94 1.83
C SER A 63 2.65 7.63 2.42
N LYS A 64 1.37 7.61 2.83
CA LYS A 64 0.71 6.38 3.33
C LYS A 64 0.55 5.32 2.25
N LEU A 65 0.26 5.73 1.01
CA LEU A 65 0.16 4.81 -0.12
C LEU A 65 1.53 4.23 -0.48
N TRP A 66 2.60 5.03 -0.45
CA TRP A 66 3.95 4.53 -0.64
C TRP A 66 4.35 3.55 0.47
N TYR A 67 4.09 3.88 1.74
CA TYR A 67 4.35 2.95 2.84
C TYR A 67 3.61 1.62 2.68
N GLN A 68 2.34 1.66 2.28
CA GLN A 68 1.57 0.45 1.96
C GLN A 68 2.13 -0.25 0.73
N ALA A 69 2.53 0.48 -0.30
CA ALA A 69 3.13 -0.11 -1.48
C ALA A 69 4.45 -0.80 -1.14
N GLU A 70 5.29 -0.25 -0.26
CA GLU A 70 6.62 -0.75 0.15
C GLU A 70 6.61 -1.88 1.18
N THR A 71 5.61 -1.89 2.05
CA THR A 71 5.54 -2.87 3.15
C THR A 71 4.39 -3.85 3.01
N GLY A 72 3.33 -3.49 2.26
CA GLY A 72 1.97 -4.06 2.24
C GLY A 72 1.46 -4.43 3.60
N LYS A 73 1.74 -3.55 4.55
CA LYS A 73 1.08 -3.52 5.83
C LYS A 73 0.01 -2.45 5.77
N ILE A 74 -1.06 -2.71 6.51
CA ILE A 74 -2.09 -1.72 6.77
C ILE A 74 -1.46 -0.60 7.63
N PRO A 75 -1.60 0.68 7.27
CA PRO A 75 -1.07 1.78 8.05
C PRO A 75 -1.89 1.90 9.34
N VAL A 76 -1.22 1.87 10.48
CA VAL A 76 -1.87 1.97 11.80
C VAL A 76 -1.51 3.30 12.42
N SER A 77 -2.51 4.04 12.89
CA SER A 77 -2.35 5.29 13.64
C SER A 77 -3.13 5.26 14.95
N GLY A 78 -2.65 5.99 15.96
CA GLY A 78 -3.36 6.24 17.21
C GLY A 78 -4.08 7.59 17.21
N ALA A 79 -4.82 7.88 18.28
CA ALA A 79 -5.52 9.15 18.54
C ALA A 79 -6.72 9.49 17.63
N GLY A 80 -7.31 8.50 16.96
CA GLY A 80 -8.50 8.68 16.13
C GLY A 80 -8.22 9.33 14.78
N TYR A 81 -9.28 9.80 14.11
CA TYR A 81 -9.19 10.44 12.81
C TYR A 81 -9.35 11.97 12.96
N PRO A 82 -8.29 12.77 12.70
CA PRO A 82 -8.34 14.22 12.85
C PRO A 82 -8.84 14.94 11.58
N GLY A 83 -9.21 14.19 10.54
CA GLY A 83 -9.66 14.75 9.27
C GLY A 83 -11.14 15.21 9.29
N PRO A 84 -11.64 15.71 8.15
CA PRO A 84 -13.03 16.15 8.04
C PRO A 84 -13.98 14.97 8.27
N PHE A 85 -15.14 15.23 8.89
CA PHE A 85 -16.13 14.18 9.17
C PHE A 85 -16.56 13.39 7.92
N SER A 86 -16.69 14.05 6.77
CA SER A 86 -17.07 13.45 5.48
C SER A 86 -16.44 14.26 4.34
N GLY A 87 -16.35 13.65 3.15
CA GLY A 87 -15.79 14.26 1.94
C GLY A 87 -16.50 13.79 0.67
N PRO A 88 -16.04 14.23 -0.53
CA PRO A 88 -16.62 13.80 -1.79
C PRO A 88 -16.24 12.34 -2.14
N GLY A 89 -17.03 11.70 -3.00
CA GLY A 89 -16.71 10.38 -3.55
C GLY A 89 -16.68 9.30 -2.47
N PHE A 90 -15.57 8.56 -2.35
CA PHE A 90 -15.43 7.49 -1.37
C PHE A 90 -15.42 7.99 0.08
N ASP A 91 -15.01 9.24 0.33
CA ASP A 91 -15.00 9.83 1.67
C ASP A 91 -16.42 10.14 2.21
N SER A 92 -17.45 10.01 1.36
CA SER A 92 -18.86 10.08 1.76
C SER A 92 -19.45 8.71 2.13
N MET A 93 -18.71 7.63 1.89
CA MET A 93 -19.18 6.26 2.12
C MET A 93 -18.71 5.78 3.49
N TRP A 94 -19.64 5.29 4.29
CA TRP A 94 -19.36 4.73 5.62
C TRP A 94 -19.54 3.22 5.56
N THR A 95 -18.55 2.49 6.06
CA THR A 95 -18.65 1.03 6.16
C THR A 95 -19.55 0.67 7.34
N ASP A 96 -20.64 -0.04 7.07
CA ASP A 96 -21.47 -0.59 8.12
C ASP A 96 -20.70 -1.69 8.89
N MET A 97 -20.83 -1.68 10.20
CA MET A 97 -20.22 -2.67 11.08
C MET A 97 -21.32 -3.28 11.94
N SER A 98 -21.51 -4.60 11.83
CA SER A 98 -22.45 -5.31 12.68
C SER A 98 -21.88 -5.44 14.10
N GLU A 99 -22.51 -4.76 15.06
CA GLU A 99 -22.08 -4.83 16.47
C GLU A 99 -22.67 -6.05 17.19
N ILE A 100 -24.01 -6.21 17.16
CA ILE A 100 -24.71 -7.19 18.01
C ILE A 100 -25.30 -8.36 17.19
N VAL A 101 -25.94 -8.06 16.05
CA VAL A 101 -26.82 -9.02 15.36
C VAL A 101 -26.06 -10.10 14.60
N ARG A 102 -24.82 -9.82 14.20
CA ARG A 102 -23.93 -10.75 13.50
C ARG A 102 -22.54 -10.59 14.10
N PRO A 103 -21.91 -11.65 14.65
CA PRO A 103 -20.53 -11.54 15.13
C PRO A 103 -19.62 -11.16 13.97
N THR A 104 -18.72 -10.19 14.20
CA THR A 104 -17.74 -9.78 13.20
C THR A 104 -16.80 -10.93 12.90
N ARG A 105 -16.53 -11.16 11.61
CA ARG A 105 -15.64 -12.21 11.16
C ARG A 105 -14.18 -11.76 11.19
N ASP A 106 -13.27 -12.65 11.58
CA ASP A 106 -11.86 -12.32 11.72
C ASP A 106 -11.08 -12.65 10.45
N GLY A 107 -10.86 -11.64 9.61
CA GLY A 107 -10.11 -11.78 8.37
C GLY A 107 -8.58 -11.82 8.53
N ILE A 108 -8.03 -11.51 9.71
CA ILE A 108 -6.57 -11.39 9.92
C ILE A 108 -6.00 -12.67 10.52
N HIS A 109 -6.67 -13.23 11.53
CA HIS A 109 -6.17 -14.42 12.23
C HIS A 109 -6.66 -15.74 11.63
N GLY A 110 -7.39 -15.68 10.51
CA GLY A 110 -7.74 -16.85 9.71
C GLY A 110 -8.65 -17.86 10.41
N ARG A 111 -9.37 -17.42 11.45
CA ARG A 111 -10.34 -18.26 12.16
C ARG A 111 -11.49 -18.68 11.26
N GLU A 112 -11.79 -17.86 10.24
CA GLU A 112 -12.77 -18.19 9.22
C GLU A 112 -12.23 -17.96 7.81
N TYR A 113 -12.70 -18.79 6.87
CA TYR A 113 -12.37 -18.63 5.45
C TYR A 113 -13.16 -17.47 4.82
N ILE A 114 -12.44 -16.52 4.23
CA ILE A 114 -12.99 -15.42 3.44
C ILE A 114 -12.42 -15.54 2.02
N SER A 115 -13.30 -15.80 1.05
CA SER A 115 -12.92 -15.77 -0.36
C SER A 115 -13.00 -14.34 -0.88
N THR A 116 -11.93 -13.88 -1.52
CA THR A 116 -11.87 -12.63 -2.28
C THR A 116 -12.01 -12.86 -3.79
N GLY A 117 -12.20 -14.11 -4.21
CA GLY A 117 -12.32 -14.47 -5.61
C GLY A 117 -13.57 -13.86 -6.25
N VAL A 118 -13.39 -13.25 -7.42
CA VAL A 118 -14.46 -12.60 -8.17
C VAL A 118 -14.52 -13.17 -9.59
N ASP A 119 -15.75 -13.42 -10.03
CA ASP A 119 -16.05 -13.82 -11.40
C ASP A 119 -16.38 -12.60 -12.25
N ILE A 120 -15.68 -12.44 -13.36
CA ILE A 120 -15.92 -11.40 -14.36
C ILE A 120 -16.52 -12.07 -15.60
N GLY A 121 -17.76 -11.73 -15.92
CA GLY A 121 -18.45 -12.24 -17.09
C GLY A 121 -19.97 -12.14 -16.94
N ARG A 122 -20.69 -12.34 -18.05
CA ARG A 122 -22.16 -12.43 -18.02
C ARG A 122 -22.55 -13.66 -17.21
N LYS A 123 -23.45 -13.51 -16.24
CA LYS A 123 -24.09 -14.62 -15.52
C LYS A 123 -25.56 -14.71 -15.93
N PRO A 124 -26.06 -15.85 -16.41
CA PRO A 124 -27.48 -15.98 -16.73
C PRO A 124 -28.32 -15.86 -15.45
N THR A 125 -29.50 -15.25 -15.54
CA THR A 125 -30.41 -15.07 -14.39
C THR A 125 -30.91 -16.39 -13.84
N CYS A 126 -31.12 -17.38 -14.71
CA CYS A 126 -31.47 -18.74 -14.35
C CYS A 126 -30.80 -19.73 -15.31
N LEU A 127 -30.60 -20.96 -14.84
CA LEU A 127 -30.13 -22.06 -15.67
C LEU A 127 -31.34 -22.81 -16.23
N THR A 128 -31.39 -22.97 -17.54
CA THR A 128 -32.39 -23.78 -18.23
C THR A 128 -31.78 -25.13 -18.59
N PHE A 129 -32.54 -26.20 -18.39
CA PHE A 129 -32.11 -27.56 -18.69
C PHE A 129 -33.11 -28.21 -19.63
N SER A 130 -32.58 -28.94 -20.61
CA SER A 130 -33.37 -29.75 -21.51
C SER A 130 -34.02 -30.92 -20.78
N ARG A 131 -34.98 -31.59 -21.44
CA ARG A 131 -35.62 -32.81 -20.91
C ARG A 131 -34.61 -33.93 -20.63
N ASP A 132 -33.49 -33.94 -21.36
CA ASP A 132 -32.38 -34.88 -21.18
C ASP A 132 -31.37 -34.44 -20.09
N GLY A 133 -31.66 -33.36 -19.35
CA GLY A 133 -30.80 -32.83 -18.28
C GLY A 133 -29.58 -32.02 -18.75
N LYS A 134 -29.46 -31.73 -20.05
CA LYS A 134 -28.38 -30.89 -20.60
C LYS A 134 -28.67 -29.41 -20.39
N LEU A 135 -27.65 -28.62 -20.07
CA LEU A 135 -27.78 -27.17 -19.97
C LEU A 135 -28.16 -26.59 -21.34
N GLU A 136 -29.29 -25.90 -21.40
CA GLU A 136 -29.76 -25.14 -22.55
C GLU A 136 -29.35 -23.68 -22.40
N GLY A 137 -28.75 -23.12 -23.45
CA GLY A 137 -28.26 -21.76 -23.49
C GLY A 137 -26.77 -21.66 -23.81
N GLU A 138 -26.32 -20.43 -24.01
CA GLU A 138 -24.92 -20.15 -24.35
C GLU A 138 -24.07 -20.12 -23.08
N VAL A 139 -23.01 -20.95 -23.05
CA VAL A 139 -22.02 -20.91 -21.97
C VAL A 139 -21.24 -19.61 -22.10
N THR A 140 -21.47 -18.70 -21.17
CA THR A 140 -20.77 -17.41 -21.12
C THR A 140 -19.35 -17.61 -20.62
N GLY A 141 -18.36 -17.03 -21.32
CA GLY A 141 -16.99 -16.98 -20.85
C GLY A 141 -16.90 -16.18 -19.54
N ILE A 142 -16.62 -16.86 -18.44
CA ILE A 142 -16.38 -16.26 -17.12
C ILE A 142 -14.90 -16.36 -16.81
N ILE A 143 -14.30 -15.24 -16.41
CA ILE A 143 -12.91 -15.16 -15.95
C ILE A 143 -12.96 -15.04 -14.43
N ASN A 144 -12.32 -15.96 -13.73
CA ASN A 144 -12.16 -15.85 -12.28
C ASN A 144 -10.84 -15.13 -11.95
N ILE A 145 -10.89 -14.14 -11.06
CA ILE A 145 -9.72 -13.46 -10.50
C ILE A 145 -9.69 -13.62 -8.98
N PRO A 146 -8.52 -13.84 -8.35
CA PRO A 146 -8.43 -14.11 -6.92
C PRO A 146 -8.67 -12.87 -6.04
N LEU A 147 -8.50 -11.66 -6.58
CA LEU A 147 -8.71 -10.39 -5.90
C LEU A 147 -9.48 -9.44 -6.84
N PRO A 148 -10.38 -8.59 -6.33
CA PRO A 148 -11.10 -7.59 -7.13
C PRO A 148 -10.21 -6.37 -7.47
N ILE A 149 -8.95 -6.60 -7.80
CA ILE A 149 -7.96 -5.55 -8.08
C ILE A 149 -7.28 -5.88 -9.41
N MET A 150 -7.37 -4.95 -10.36
CA MET A 150 -6.69 -5.03 -11.65
C MET A 150 -5.71 -3.87 -11.77
N LEU A 151 -4.44 -4.19 -12.05
CA LEU A 151 -3.41 -3.18 -12.25
C LEU A 151 -3.41 -2.72 -13.70
N ARG A 152 -3.45 -1.40 -13.90
CA ARG A 152 -3.30 -0.78 -15.21
C ARG A 152 -1.84 -0.40 -15.43
N VAL A 153 -1.33 -0.65 -16.65
CA VAL A 153 -0.03 -0.12 -17.07
C VAL A 153 -0.12 1.41 -17.14
N PRO A 154 0.76 2.15 -16.44
CA PRO A 154 0.72 3.61 -16.46
C PRO A 154 0.98 4.15 -17.87
N SER A 155 0.34 5.27 -18.21
CA SER A 155 0.49 5.92 -19.52
C SER A 155 1.78 6.74 -19.65
N PHE A 156 2.58 6.79 -18.60
CA PHE A 156 3.80 7.58 -18.51
C PHE A 156 4.98 6.71 -18.05
N GLY A 157 6.19 7.17 -18.36
CA GLY A 157 7.42 6.45 -18.06
C GLY A 157 7.86 5.51 -19.18
N SER A 158 9.16 5.21 -19.21
CA SER A 158 9.75 4.28 -20.18
C SER A 158 9.55 2.84 -19.69
N ILE A 159 8.43 2.23 -20.08
CA ILE A 159 8.08 0.86 -19.67
C ILE A 159 8.55 -0.11 -20.75
N ALA A 160 9.59 -0.90 -20.44
CA ALA A 160 10.04 -1.96 -21.33
C ALA A 160 9.04 -3.13 -21.34
N PRO A 161 8.92 -3.88 -22.45
CA PRO A 161 8.11 -5.09 -22.50
C PRO A 161 8.47 -6.10 -21.40
N GLU A 162 9.75 -6.19 -21.05
CA GLU A 162 10.23 -7.07 -19.96
C GLU A 162 9.73 -6.63 -18.58
N THR A 163 9.52 -5.33 -18.36
CA THR A 163 8.93 -4.82 -17.11
C THR A 163 7.48 -5.28 -16.97
N VAL A 164 6.69 -5.17 -18.05
CA VAL A 164 5.30 -5.63 -18.09
C VAL A 164 5.22 -7.14 -17.88
N LYS A 165 6.12 -7.89 -18.52
CA LYS A 165 6.23 -9.34 -18.32
C LYS A 165 6.57 -9.69 -16.86
N GLY A 166 7.49 -8.96 -16.24
CA GLY A 166 7.81 -9.09 -14.82
C GLY A 166 6.60 -8.85 -13.90
N TRP A 167 5.78 -7.84 -14.21
CA TRP A 167 4.53 -7.59 -13.48
C TRP A 167 3.50 -8.71 -13.68
N ALA A 168 3.32 -9.18 -14.92
CA ALA A 168 2.41 -10.29 -15.23
C ALA A 168 2.82 -11.59 -14.51
N MET A 169 4.12 -11.89 -14.48
CA MET A 169 4.66 -13.03 -13.74
C MET A 169 4.45 -12.90 -12.23
N ALA A 170 4.59 -11.70 -11.67
CA ALA A 170 4.31 -11.45 -10.26
C ALA A 170 2.82 -11.64 -9.91
N ALA A 171 1.92 -11.24 -10.83
CA ALA A 171 0.48 -11.40 -10.65
C ALA A 171 0.01 -12.86 -10.79
N THR A 172 0.67 -13.64 -11.67
CA THR A 172 0.32 -15.05 -11.97
C THR A 172 1.10 -16.08 -11.14
N GLY A 173 2.12 -15.66 -10.38
CA GLY A 173 2.92 -16.56 -9.56
C GLY A 173 2.06 -17.41 -8.62
N PRO A 174 2.46 -18.66 -8.31
CA PRO A 174 1.67 -19.57 -7.48
C PRO A 174 1.51 -18.97 -6.09
N TRP A 175 0.34 -18.39 -5.83
CA TRP A 175 -0.13 -18.07 -4.49
C TRP A 175 -0.35 -19.43 -3.80
N PRO A 176 0.45 -19.82 -2.79
CA PRO A 176 0.23 -21.09 -2.14
C PRO A 176 -1.14 -21.05 -1.45
N GLN A 177 -2.10 -21.76 -2.02
CA GLN A 177 -3.47 -21.86 -1.50
C GLN A 177 -3.55 -22.56 -0.14
N ASN A 178 -2.47 -23.24 0.28
CA ASN A 178 -2.40 -24.02 1.54
C ASN A 178 -1.25 -23.61 2.47
N VAL A 179 -0.68 -22.43 2.27
CA VAL A 179 0.22 -21.83 3.25
C VAL A 179 -0.39 -20.47 3.52
N TRP A 180 -0.98 -20.25 4.69
CA TRP A 180 -1.02 -18.89 5.24
C TRP A 180 0.43 -18.47 5.38
N PRO A 181 1.01 -17.67 4.47
CA PRO A 181 2.34 -17.19 4.70
C PRO A 181 2.17 -16.09 5.74
N PRO A 182 3.15 -15.81 6.60
CA PRO A 182 3.25 -14.47 7.12
C PRO A 182 3.42 -13.57 5.87
N CYS A 183 2.31 -12.97 5.43
CA CYS A 183 2.18 -12.13 4.22
C CYS A 183 3.26 -11.03 4.19
N TRP A 184 3.84 -10.75 5.35
CA TRP A 184 4.99 -9.89 5.61
C TRP A 184 6.32 -10.24 4.95
N LEU A 185 6.69 -11.51 4.73
CA LEU A 185 8.06 -11.85 4.28
C LEU A 185 8.23 -11.76 2.77
N PHE A 186 7.18 -12.00 2.00
CA PHE A 186 7.25 -12.03 0.54
C PHE A 186 7.08 -10.67 -0.09
N LEU A 187 6.19 -9.83 0.44
CA LEU A 187 6.06 -8.46 -0.02
C LEU A 187 7.32 -7.63 0.28
N LYS A 188 7.93 -7.82 1.46
CA LYS A 188 9.25 -7.26 1.78
C LYS A 188 10.33 -7.67 0.76
N ARG A 189 10.34 -8.92 0.29
CA ARG A 189 11.28 -9.40 -0.73
C ARG A 189 10.95 -8.87 -2.13
N TRP A 190 9.68 -8.68 -2.45
CA TRP A 190 9.21 -8.16 -3.73
C TRP A 190 9.52 -6.65 -3.88
N LEU A 191 9.25 -5.86 -2.84
CA LEU A 191 9.51 -4.42 -2.86
C LEU A 191 10.97 -4.06 -2.65
N ALA A 192 11.71 -4.81 -1.83
CA ALA A 192 13.16 -4.61 -1.74
C ALA A 192 13.87 -4.87 -3.09
N ARG A 193 13.30 -5.70 -3.97
CA ARG A 193 13.86 -6.01 -5.29
C ARG A 193 13.50 -4.95 -6.33
N ILE A 194 12.26 -4.45 -6.30
CA ILE A 194 11.77 -3.33 -7.13
C ILE A 194 12.45 -2.01 -6.72
N LEU A 195 12.56 -1.70 -5.43
CA LEU A 195 13.27 -0.52 -4.93
C LEU A 195 14.76 -0.57 -5.23
N LYS A 196 15.42 -1.74 -5.13
CA LYS A 196 16.83 -1.86 -5.54
C LYS A 196 17.05 -1.60 -7.03
N THR A 197 16.10 -2.02 -7.87
CA THR A 197 16.19 -1.79 -9.33
C THR A 197 15.85 -0.35 -9.70
N LEU A 198 14.85 0.26 -9.06
CA LEU A 198 14.52 1.69 -9.22
C LEU A 198 15.64 2.61 -8.72
N ARG A 199 16.25 2.30 -7.57
CA ARG A 199 17.36 3.10 -7.00
C ARG A 199 18.64 3.00 -7.85
N ALA A 200 18.88 1.86 -8.51
CA ALA A 200 19.98 1.69 -9.45
C ALA A 200 19.75 2.36 -10.82
N LEU A 201 18.49 2.56 -11.21
CA LEU A 201 18.09 3.30 -12.41
C LEU A 201 18.14 4.81 -12.19
N LEU A 202 17.74 5.28 -11.01
CA LEU A 202 17.81 6.69 -10.62
C LEU A 202 19.24 7.17 -10.32
N SER A 203 20.18 6.29 -9.95
CA SER A 203 21.59 6.65 -9.75
C SER A 203 22.42 6.70 -11.04
N ARG A 204 21.78 6.55 -12.20
CA ARG A 204 22.40 6.63 -13.54
C ARG A 204 21.81 7.75 -14.41
N LEU A 205 20.92 8.55 -13.83
CA LEU A 205 20.50 9.87 -14.31
C LEU A 205 21.25 10.92 -13.47
#